data_AF-A0A2D9JAI9-F1
#
_entry.id   AF-A0A2D9JAI9-F1
#
_cell.length_a   1.000
_cell.length_b   1.000
_cell.length_c   1.000
_cell.angle_alpha   90.00
_cell.angle_beta   90.00
_cell.angle_gamma   90.00
#
_symmetry.space_group_name_H-M   'P 1'
#
loop_
_entity.id
_entity.type
_entity.pdbx_description
1 polymer ?
#
loop_
_entity_poly.entity_id
_entity_poly.type
_entity_poly.pdbx_seq_one_letter_code
_entity_poly.pdbx_strand_id
1 'polypeptide(L)' 'ARTRHDDAHEAGRSAQQAAQMESNTAAQRAAAGSEGRAEGSVDTVRVEEPRIGRNAPCPCGSGKKYKSCCMRRDG' A
#
# COMPACT_ATOMS: atom_id res chain seq x y z
N ALA A 1 -6.12 14.95 28.18
CA ALA A 1 -6.55 14.27 29.42
C ALA A 1 -7.32 13.02 28.99
N ARG A 2 -6.85 11.83 29.37
CA ARG A 2 -7.47 10.54 29.01
C ARG A 2 -8.68 10.30 29.92
N THR A 3 -9.80 9.86 29.38
CA THR A 3 -11.02 9.62 30.18
C THR A 3 -10.99 8.19 30.73
N ARG A 4 -11.63 7.94 31.88
CA ARG A 4 -11.65 6.61 32.52
C ARG A 4 -12.23 5.49 31.63
N HIS A 5 -12.95 5.85 30.57
CA HIS A 5 -13.46 4.89 29.59
C HIS A 5 -12.37 4.37 28.64
N ASP A 6 -11.32 5.16 28.37
CA ASP A 6 -10.20 4.77 27.50
C ASP A 6 -9.28 3.73 28.18
N ASP A 7 -9.06 3.83 29.50
CA ASP A 7 -8.19 2.92 30.27
C ASP A 7 -8.70 1.47 30.30
N ALA A 8 -10.01 1.26 30.40
CA ALA A 8 -10.60 -0.08 30.41
C ALA A 8 -10.49 -0.79 29.05
N HIS A 9 -10.56 -0.03 27.95
CA HIS A 9 -10.40 -0.56 26.60
C HIS A 9 -8.94 -0.92 26.29
N GLU A 10 -7.95 -0.21 26.85
CA GLU A 10 -6.52 -0.48 26.65
C GLU A 10 -6.07 -1.75 27.41
N ALA A 11 -6.54 -1.94 28.64
CA ALA A 11 -6.23 -3.14 29.44
C ALA A 11 -6.81 -4.45 28.86
N GLY A 12 -7.97 -4.39 28.19
CA GLY A 12 -8.55 -5.56 27.51
C GLY A 12 -7.84 -5.92 26.19
N ARG A 13 -7.32 -4.93 25.47
CA ARG A 13 -6.63 -5.12 24.17
C ARG A 13 -5.25 -5.76 24.33
N SER A 14 -4.53 -5.45 25.40
CA SER A 14 -3.20 -6.03 25.65
C SER A 14 -3.25 -7.54 25.89
N ALA A 15 -4.24 -8.02 26.65
CA ALA A 15 -4.46 -9.45 26.89
C ALA A 15 -4.88 -10.20 25.61
N GLN A 16 -5.75 -9.61 24.79
CA GLN A 16 -6.19 -10.21 23.53
C GLN A 16 -5.07 -10.21 22.46
N GLN A 17 -4.21 -9.20 22.42
CA GLN A 17 -3.08 -9.14 21.49
C GLN A 17 -2.02 -10.21 21.76
N ALA A 18 -1.71 -10.48 23.03
CA ALA A 18 -0.74 -11.52 23.39
C ALA A 18 -1.17 -12.90 22.87
N ALA A 19 -2.45 -13.25 23.02
CA ALA A 19 -3.02 -14.52 22.53
C ALA A 19 -3.08 -14.61 20.99
N GLN A 20 -3.17 -13.49 20.28
CA GLN A 20 -3.17 -13.44 18.81
C GLN A 20 -1.78 -13.60 18.20
N MET A 21 -0.70 -13.24 18.91
CA MET A 21 0.67 -13.34 18.40
C MET A 21 1.21 -14.77 18.34
N GLU A 22 0.74 -15.67 19.22
CA GLU A 22 1.17 -17.08 19.27
C GLU A 22 0.54 -17.96 18.18
N SER A 23 -0.67 -17.64 17.70
CA SER A 23 -1.38 -18.45 16.71
C SER A 23 -0.89 -18.28 15.27
N ASN A 24 -0.06 -17.28 15.02
CA ASN A 24 0.19 -16.80 13.66
C ASN A 24 1.53 -17.22 13.04
N THR A 25 2.37 -17.97 13.77
CA THR A 25 3.79 -18.16 13.40
C THR A 25 4.10 -19.45 12.63
N ALA A 26 3.16 -20.40 12.49
CA ALA A 26 3.38 -21.65 11.74
C ALA A 26 2.65 -21.67 10.39
N ALA A 27 1.38 -21.26 10.34
CA ALA A 27 0.57 -21.28 9.11
C ALA A 27 1.03 -20.21 8.09
N GLN A 28 1.45 -19.03 8.54
CA GLN A 28 1.87 -17.94 7.65
C GLN A 28 3.25 -18.17 7.01
N ARG A 29 4.11 -18.98 7.65
CA ARG A 29 5.43 -19.31 7.10
C ARG A 29 5.37 -20.37 5.99
N ALA A 30 4.31 -21.19 5.96
CA ALA A 30 4.06 -22.16 4.90
C ALA A 30 3.50 -21.53 3.61
N ALA A 31 2.84 -20.37 3.70
CA ALA A 31 2.29 -19.65 2.55
C ALA A 31 3.31 -18.77 1.79
N ALA A 32 4.54 -18.65 2.29
CA ALA A 32 5.62 -17.89 1.64
C ALA A 32 6.55 -18.77 0.77
N GLY A 33 6.15 -20.01 0.50
CA GLY A 33 6.89 -20.97 -0.32
C GLY A 33 6.17 -21.28 -1.63
N SER A 34 6.73 -20.74 -2.72
CA SER A 34 6.66 -21.29 -4.09
C SER A 34 5.29 -21.64 -4.67
N GLU A 35 4.70 -20.70 -5.41
CA GLU A 35 3.85 -21.02 -6.57
C GLU A 35 4.21 -20.14 -7.78
N GLY A 36 4.83 -20.77 -8.78
CA GLY A 36 4.63 -20.46 -10.21
C GLY A 36 5.34 -19.25 -10.82
N ARG A 37 6.58 -19.43 -11.28
CA ARG A 37 7.18 -18.62 -12.36
C ARG A 37 7.06 -19.39 -13.68
N ALA A 38 6.71 -18.65 -14.74
CA ALA A 38 6.34 -19.05 -16.10
C ALA A 38 4.90 -19.58 -16.15
N GLU A 39 3.99 -19.02 -16.96
CA GLU A 39 4.10 -18.94 -18.43
C GLU A 39 3.45 -17.66 -18.99
N GLY A 40 4.09 -17.07 -20.01
CA GLY A 40 3.62 -15.90 -20.75
C GLY A 40 4.55 -14.70 -20.61
N SER A 41 5.56 -14.61 -21.47
CA SER A 41 6.21 -13.32 -21.72
C SER A 41 5.19 -12.43 -22.42
N VAL A 42 4.40 -11.72 -21.63
CA VAL A 42 3.55 -10.64 -22.14
C VAL A 42 4.53 -9.59 -22.65
N ASP A 43 4.66 -9.49 -23.97
CA ASP A 43 5.49 -8.45 -24.57
C ASP A 43 4.84 -7.11 -24.23
N THR A 44 5.45 -6.38 -23.30
CA THR A 44 4.91 -5.11 -22.87
C THR A 44 5.04 -4.15 -24.05
N VAL A 45 3.91 -3.67 -24.59
CA VAL A 45 3.91 -2.62 -25.61
C VAL A 45 4.74 -1.45 -25.10
N ARG A 46 5.90 -1.25 -25.73
CA ARG A 46 6.78 -0.12 -25.44
C ARG A 46 6.10 1.11 -26.02
N VAL A 47 5.69 2.01 -25.15
CA VAL A 47 5.13 3.29 -25.57
C VAL A 47 6.33 4.18 -25.91
N GLU A 48 6.44 4.55 -27.19
CA GLU A 48 7.46 5.50 -27.68
C GLU A 48 7.23 6.92 -27.15
N GLU A 49 6.00 7.23 -26.70
CA GLU A 49 5.71 8.53 -26.10
C GLU A 49 6.33 8.69 -24.70
N PRO A 50 6.89 9.87 -24.40
CA PRO A 50 7.43 10.17 -23.08
C PRO A 50 6.31 10.17 -22.03
N ARG A 51 6.30 9.14 -21.18
CA ARG A 51 5.43 9.09 -19.99
C ARG A 51 5.81 10.24 -19.06
N ILE A 52 4.91 11.20 -18.86
CA ILE A 52 5.11 12.29 -17.89
C ILE A 52 5.24 11.67 -16.49
N GLY A 53 6.40 11.86 -15.87
CA GLY A 53 6.65 11.37 -14.52
C GLY A 53 5.71 12.04 -13.51
N ARG A 54 5.23 11.27 -12.53
CA ARG A 54 4.30 11.74 -11.48
C ARG A 54 4.76 13.03 -10.78
N ASN A 55 6.07 13.22 -10.57
CA ASN A 55 6.63 14.40 -9.90
C ASN A 55 7.05 15.54 -10.85
N ALA A 56 6.98 15.36 -12.17
CA ALA A 56 7.37 16.36 -13.16
C ALA A 56 6.47 17.62 -13.07
N PRO A 57 6.95 18.79 -13.53
CA PRO A 57 6.09 19.96 -13.70
C PRO A 57 4.91 19.63 -14.62
N CYS A 58 3.72 20.10 -14.27
CA CYS A 58 2.50 19.78 -15.00
C CYS A 58 2.43 20.54 -16.34
N PRO A 59 2.14 19.87 -17.48
CA PRO A 59 2.14 20.50 -18.80
C PRO A 59 1.04 21.56 -19.00
N CYS A 60 0.06 21.64 -18.10
CA CYS A 60 -0.99 22.67 -18.13
C CYS A 60 -0.52 24.07 -17.66
N GLY A 61 0.75 24.25 -17.32
CA GLY A 61 1.31 25.55 -16.91
C GLY A 61 0.96 25.98 -15.49
N SER A 62 0.35 25.13 -14.67
CA SER A 62 -0.05 25.48 -13.30
C SER A 62 1.09 25.66 -12.29
N GLY A 63 2.34 25.34 -12.67
CA GLY A 63 3.51 25.32 -11.78
C GLY A 63 3.49 24.19 -10.73
N LYS A 64 2.44 23.37 -10.67
CA LYS A 64 2.31 22.25 -9.74
C LYS A 64 2.91 20.98 -10.33
N LYS A 65 3.27 20.01 -9.46
CA LYS A 65 3.66 18.65 -9.89
C LYS A 65 2.48 17.95 -10.56
N TYR A 66 2.72 17.15 -11.60
CA TYR A 66 1.68 16.42 -12.35
C TYR A 66 0.73 15.64 -11.42
N LYS A 67 1.27 14.94 -10.41
CA LYS A 67 0.51 14.21 -9.37
C LYS A 67 -0.44 15.02 -8.50
N SER A 68 -0.26 16.34 -8.47
CA SER A 68 -1.03 17.26 -7.63
C SER A 68 -1.88 18.20 -8.48
N CYS A 69 -1.86 18.03 -9.80
CA CYS A 69 -2.61 18.82 -10.75
C CYS A 69 -3.45 17.89 -11.63
N CYS A 70 -3.16 17.76 -12.93
CA CYS A 70 -3.95 16.98 -13.88
C CYS A 70 -4.20 15.54 -13.40
N MET A 71 -3.20 14.84 -12.87
CA MET A 71 -3.38 13.45 -12.40
C MET A 71 -4.44 13.27 -11.28
N ARG A 72 -4.76 14.32 -10.50
CA ARG A 72 -5.87 14.28 -9.52
C ARG A 72 -7.16 14.90 -10.04
N ARG A 73 -7.09 15.70 -11.10
CA ARG A 73 -8.23 16.42 -11.69
C ARG A 73 -8.91 15.61 -12.79
N ASP A 74 -8.21 14.63 -13.36
CA ASP A 74 -8.71 13.73 -14.42
C ASP A 74 -9.36 12.44 -13.84
N GLY A 75 -9.91 12.51 -12.62
CA GLY A 75 -10.55 11.40 -11.91
C GLY A 75 -12.06 11.54 -11.82
#